data_AF-A0A969FTG2-F1
#
_entry.id   AF-A0A969FTG2-F1
#
_cell.length_a   1.000
_cell.length_b   1.000
_cell.length_c   1.000
_cell.angle_alpha   90.00
_cell.angle_beta   90.00
_cell.angle_gamma   90.00
#
_symmetry.space_group_name_H-M   'P 1'
#
loop_
_entity.id
_entity.type
_entity.pdbx_description
1 polymer ?
#
loop_
_entity_poly.entity_id
_entity_poly.type
_entity_poly.pdbx_seq_one_letter_code
_entity_poly.pdbx_strand_id
1 'polypeptide(L)'
;MPTLQEFVLETLTCEHIDQLNFRFGHLLVYPSGYRDDIAGAIRNGRIRLTSDPAEITSNPHGTSASGSFVADTPRGEVHPFFINPEFTVSTGGVLHVRDGLSRSESASLRGTIVHESTHALQDYQRLGTPDPRAAEGAAYLAGAITAHLWGYRTVGAIVNPRVSGRSYAIVLAERFLRELPSNRYVISREDVSILQSLVTTGGAHRYVFDGI
;
A
#
# COMPACT_ATOMS: atom_id res chain seq x y z
N MET A 1 2.07 -10.58 21.24
CA MET A 1 2.19 -10.45 19.78
C MET A 1 0.81 -10.22 19.18
N PRO A 2 0.56 -9.07 18.52
CA PRO A 2 -0.72 -8.83 17.85
C PRO A 2 -0.95 -9.85 16.73
N THR A 3 -2.20 -10.23 16.49
CA THR A 3 -2.56 -10.94 15.26
C THR A 3 -2.23 -10.08 14.05
N LEU A 4 -2.00 -10.70 12.90
CA LEU A 4 -1.78 -9.97 11.65
C LEU A 4 -2.98 -9.08 11.32
N GLN A 5 -4.19 -9.56 11.58
CA GLN A 5 -5.42 -8.80 11.38
C GLN A 5 -5.49 -7.56 12.27
N GLU A 6 -5.18 -7.67 13.57
CA GLU A 6 -5.14 -6.51 14.47
C GLU A 6 -4.12 -5.47 14.00
N PHE A 7 -2.92 -5.90 13.60
CA PHE A 7 -1.87 -5.00 13.13
C PHE A 7 -2.25 -4.27 11.83
N VAL A 8 -2.85 -5.00 10.87
CA VAL A 8 -3.33 -4.41 9.62
C VAL A 8 -4.48 -3.43 9.90
N LEU A 9 -5.47 -3.82 10.72
CA LEU A 9 -6.59 -2.94 11.05
C LEU A 9 -6.14 -1.69 11.81
N GLU A 10 -5.21 -1.80 12.76
CA GLU A 10 -4.60 -0.65 13.42
C GLU A 10 -3.93 0.28 12.39
N THR A 11 -3.17 -0.28 11.46
CA THR A 11 -2.51 0.48 10.39
C THR A 11 -3.52 1.28 9.58
N LEU A 12 -4.63 0.66 9.16
CA LEU A 12 -5.63 1.25 8.29
C LEU A 12 -6.64 2.16 9.01
N THR A 13 -6.64 2.19 10.34
CA THR A 13 -7.61 2.96 11.12
C THR A 13 -7.00 4.01 12.05
N CYS A 14 -5.67 4.04 12.21
CA CYS A 14 -5.00 5.05 13.02
C CYS A 14 -5.11 6.48 12.46
N GLU A 15 -4.69 7.46 13.27
CA GLU A 15 -4.69 8.89 12.90
C GLU A 15 -3.73 9.23 11.75
N HIS A 16 -2.68 8.43 11.54
CA HIS A 16 -1.75 8.65 10.42
C HIS A 16 -2.45 8.52 9.06
N ILE A 17 -3.54 7.74 8.98
CA ILE A 17 -4.34 7.59 7.76
C ILE A 17 -5.05 8.90 7.40
N ASP A 18 -5.29 9.81 8.34
CA ASP A 18 -5.89 11.12 8.02
C ASP A 18 -4.99 11.96 7.10
N GLN A 19 -3.69 11.66 7.05
CA GLN A 19 -2.73 12.31 6.14
C GLN A 19 -2.79 11.74 4.70
N LEU A 20 -3.47 10.59 4.50
CA LEU A 20 -3.68 9.99 3.18
C LEU A 20 -4.93 10.60 2.52
N ASN A 21 -4.88 11.90 2.27
CA ASN A 21 -5.95 12.68 1.65
C ASN A 21 -5.41 13.52 0.49
N PHE A 22 -5.15 12.86 -0.65
CA PHE A 22 -4.56 13.50 -1.81
C PHE A 22 -5.12 12.98 -3.12
N ARG A 23 -4.96 13.78 -4.16
CA ARG A 23 -5.27 13.41 -5.55
C ARG A 23 -3.99 13.21 -6.34
N PHE A 24 -3.84 12.04 -6.96
CA PHE A 24 -2.71 11.68 -7.82
C PHE A 24 -3.19 11.50 -9.26
N GLY A 25 -3.01 12.52 -10.10
CA GLY A 25 -3.60 12.55 -11.44
C GLY A 25 -5.13 12.55 -11.37
N HIS A 26 -5.76 11.44 -11.76
CA HIS A 26 -7.22 11.23 -11.66
C HIS A 26 -7.63 10.35 -10.46
N LEU A 27 -6.66 9.75 -9.77
CA LEU A 27 -6.90 8.83 -8.66
C LEU A 27 -7.08 9.61 -7.36
N LEU A 28 -8.06 9.18 -6.56
CA LEU A 28 -8.36 9.76 -5.26
C LEU A 28 -7.90 8.79 -4.17
N VAL A 29 -7.04 9.29 -3.28
CA VAL A 29 -6.64 8.60 -2.06
C VAL A 29 -7.26 9.37 -0.90
N TYR A 30 -8.12 8.72 -0.13
CA TYR A 30 -8.87 9.37 0.95
C TYR A 30 -8.99 8.47 2.20
N PRO A 31 -8.99 9.06 3.42
CA PRO A 31 -8.92 8.28 4.67
C PRO A 31 -10.07 7.28 4.88
N SER A 32 -11.30 7.69 4.57
CA SER A 32 -12.48 6.81 4.76
C SER A 32 -12.43 5.56 3.87
N GLY A 33 -11.72 5.60 2.73
CA GLY A 33 -11.57 4.44 1.86
C GLY A 33 -10.78 3.32 2.52
N TYR A 34 -9.73 3.69 3.28
CA TYR A 34 -8.98 2.71 4.06
C TYR A 34 -9.80 2.18 5.25
N ARG A 35 -10.51 3.05 5.96
CA ARG A 35 -11.21 2.74 7.21
C ARG A 35 -12.50 1.93 7.01
N ASP A 36 -13.28 2.33 6.02
CA ASP A 36 -14.64 1.83 5.82
C ASP A 36 -14.65 0.76 4.74
N ASP A 37 -14.00 1.02 3.61
CA ASP A 37 -14.01 0.09 2.47
C ASP A 37 -13.02 -1.07 2.70
N ILE A 38 -11.73 -0.77 2.85
CA ILE A 38 -10.70 -1.83 2.91
C ILE A 38 -10.68 -2.55 4.27
N ALA A 39 -10.62 -1.81 5.38
CA ALA A 39 -10.69 -2.44 6.69
C ALA A 39 -12.06 -3.11 6.93
N GLY A 40 -13.15 -2.60 6.33
CA GLY A 40 -14.45 -3.28 6.31
C GLY A 40 -14.41 -4.61 5.55
N ALA A 41 -13.79 -4.64 4.37
CA ALA A 41 -13.60 -5.84 3.56
C ALA A 41 -12.71 -6.90 4.24
N ILE A 42 -11.72 -6.47 5.03
CA ILE A 42 -10.92 -7.39 5.87
C ILE A 42 -11.78 -7.96 7.00
N ARG A 43 -12.54 -7.12 7.72
CA ARG A 43 -13.38 -7.57 8.83
C ARG A 43 -14.47 -8.55 8.40
N ASN A 44 -15.04 -8.36 7.21
CA ASN A 44 -16.10 -9.21 6.69
C ASN A 44 -15.59 -10.41 5.87
N GLY A 45 -14.27 -10.58 5.74
CA GLY A 45 -13.64 -11.71 5.07
C GLY A 45 -13.63 -11.66 3.54
N ARG A 46 -14.01 -10.53 2.91
CA ARG A 46 -13.85 -10.34 1.45
C ARG A 46 -12.40 -10.14 1.05
N ILE A 47 -11.58 -9.57 1.93
CA ILE A 47 -10.13 -9.58 1.82
C ILE A 47 -9.59 -10.49 2.91
N ARG A 48 -8.85 -11.54 2.53
CA ARG A 48 -8.25 -12.49 3.47
C ARG A 48 -6.75 -12.26 3.57
N LEU A 49 -6.28 -12.03 4.79
CA LEU A 49 -4.86 -11.94 5.10
C LEU A 49 -4.24 -13.35 5.06
N THR A 50 -3.16 -13.50 4.30
CA THR A 50 -2.42 -14.75 4.19
C THR A 50 -0.92 -14.51 4.23
N SER A 51 -0.16 -15.54 4.59
CA SER A 51 1.29 -15.58 4.43
C SER A 51 1.73 -16.78 3.60
N ASP A 52 0.79 -17.49 2.96
CA ASP A 52 1.09 -18.63 2.11
C ASP A 52 1.47 -18.15 0.69
N PRO A 53 2.72 -18.33 0.25
CA PRO A 53 3.13 -17.95 -1.10
C PRO A 53 2.32 -18.69 -2.18
N ALA A 54 1.81 -19.89 -1.90
CA ALA A 54 1.04 -20.67 -2.87
C ALA A 54 -0.20 -19.91 -3.37
N GLU A 55 -0.81 -19.09 -2.52
CA GLU A 55 -1.97 -18.28 -2.84
C GLU A 55 -1.68 -17.10 -3.79
N ILE A 56 -0.40 -16.78 -3.98
CA ILE A 56 0.04 -15.73 -4.91
C ILE A 56 0.98 -16.24 -6.01
N THR A 57 1.41 -17.50 -5.96
CA THR A 57 2.38 -18.06 -6.94
C THR A 57 1.83 -18.26 -8.35
N SER A 58 0.51 -18.35 -8.52
CA SER A 58 -0.14 -18.29 -9.83
C SER A 58 -0.16 -16.88 -10.40
N ASN A 59 0.12 -15.87 -9.57
CA ASN A 59 0.23 -14.49 -9.98
C ASN A 59 1.70 -14.20 -10.33
N PRO A 60 2.07 -14.01 -11.62
CA PRO A 60 3.45 -13.74 -12.07
C PRO A 60 4.01 -12.39 -11.56
N HIS A 61 3.33 -11.81 -10.58
CA HIS A 61 3.37 -10.43 -10.17
C HIS A 61 3.26 -10.21 -8.66
N GLY A 62 3.09 -11.28 -7.86
CA GLY A 62 3.30 -11.22 -6.42
C GLY A 62 4.78 -11.00 -6.11
N THR A 63 5.24 -9.75 -6.19
CA THR A 63 6.68 -9.42 -6.22
C THR A 63 7.09 -8.28 -5.28
N SER A 64 6.23 -7.80 -4.39
CA SER A 64 6.74 -7.00 -3.28
C SER A 64 7.34 -7.94 -2.24
N ALA A 65 8.61 -7.71 -1.89
CA ALA A 65 9.34 -8.49 -0.91
C ALA A 65 8.63 -8.56 0.45
N SER A 66 7.64 -7.71 0.73
CA SER A 66 7.01 -7.62 2.05
C SER A 66 5.50 -7.90 2.07
N GLY A 67 4.81 -7.87 0.93
CA GLY A 67 3.36 -8.14 0.85
C GLY A 67 2.79 -7.88 -0.55
N SER A 68 1.56 -8.34 -0.84
CA SER A 68 0.90 -8.16 -2.15
C SER A 68 -0.62 -8.26 -2.01
N PHE A 69 -1.37 -7.35 -2.63
CA PHE A 69 -2.80 -7.51 -2.88
C PHE A 69 -3.05 -8.12 -4.27
N VAL A 70 -3.92 -9.12 -4.36
CA VAL A 70 -4.26 -9.78 -5.65
C VAL A 70 -5.61 -9.28 -6.15
N ALA A 71 -5.58 -8.31 -7.07
CA ALA A 71 -6.80 -7.72 -7.62
C ALA A 71 -7.49 -8.60 -8.68
N ASP A 72 -6.76 -9.47 -9.38
CA ASP A 72 -7.30 -10.35 -10.44
C ASP A 72 -8.19 -11.50 -9.91
N THR A 73 -8.69 -11.37 -8.69
CA THR A 73 -9.63 -12.32 -8.11
C THR A 73 -11.02 -12.04 -8.69
N PRO A 74 -11.75 -13.07 -9.19
CA PRO A 74 -13.08 -12.86 -9.76
C PRO A 74 -14.02 -12.13 -8.81
N ARG A 75 -14.90 -11.30 -9.37
CA ARG A 75 -15.85 -10.51 -8.60
C ARG A 75 -16.68 -11.37 -7.63
N GLY A 76 -16.70 -10.95 -6.36
CA GLY A 76 -17.45 -11.62 -5.30
C GLY A 76 -16.73 -12.80 -4.66
N GLU A 77 -15.53 -13.14 -5.13
CA GLU A 77 -14.63 -14.06 -4.44
C GLU A 77 -13.79 -13.34 -3.38
N VAL A 78 -13.04 -14.12 -2.60
CA VAL A 78 -12.21 -13.60 -1.51
C VAL A 78 -10.84 -13.24 -2.06
N HIS A 79 -10.50 -11.96 -2.00
CA HIS A 79 -9.22 -11.44 -2.46
C HIS A 79 -8.12 -11.73 -1.44
N PRO A 80 -7.02 -12.43 -1.82
CA PRO A 80 -5.91 -12.62 -0.92
C PRO A 80 -5.08 -11.34 -0.81
N PHE A 81 -4.71 -11.03 0.43
CA PHE A 81 -3.73 -10.02 0.79
C PHE A 81 -2.58 -10.74 1.49
N PHE A 82 -1.52 -10.96 0.73
CA PHE A 82 -0.32 -11.63 1.17
C PHE A 82 0.59 -10.70 1.97
N ILE A 83 1.17 -11.21 3.05
CA ILE A 83 2.28 -10.58 3.80
C ILE A 83 3.41 -11.60 3.87
N ASN A 84 4.65 -11.16 3.62
CA ASN A 84 5.79 -12.07 3.56
C ASN A 84 5.95 -12.84 4.89
N PRO A 85 6.14 -14.18 4.85
CA PRO A 85 6.50 -15.00 6.01
C PRO A 85 7.60 -14.44 6.91
N GLU A 86 8.54 -13.66 6.39
CA GLU A 86 9.60 -13.04 7.20
C GLU A 86 9.08 -12.10 8.29
N PHE A 87 7.88 -11.54 8.11
CA PHE A 87 7.20 -10.64 9.06
C PHE A 87 6.13 -11.34 9.89
N THR A 88 5.87 -12.62 9.68
CA THR A 88 4.74 -13.31 10.30
C THR A 88 5.15 -14.61 10.96
N VAL A 89 4.30 -15.08 11.87
CA VAL A 89 4.40 -16.40 12.49
C VAL A 89 3.01 -16.97 12.68
N SER A 90 2.83 -18.25 12.39
CA SER A 90 1.56 -18.97 12.62
C SER A 90 1.62 -19.70 13.95
N THR A 91 0.69 -19.41 14.85
CA THR A 91 0.55 -20.10 16.14
C THR A 91 -0.89 -20.55 16.30
N GLY A 92 -1.12 -21.85 16.45
CA GLY A 92 -2.48 -22.39 16.58
C GLY A 92 -3.39 -22.12 15.38
N GLY A 93 -2.82 -21.95 14.18
CA GLY A 93 -3.56 -21.61 12.96
C GLY A 93 -3.89 -20.12 12.80
N VAL A 94 -3.47 -19.27 13.74
CA VAL A 94 -3.64 -17.81 13.66
C VAL A 94 -2.33 -17.17 13.23
N LEU A 95 -2.40 -16.27 12.25
CA LEU A 95 -1.26 -15.46 11.81
C LEU A 95 -1.04 -14.27 12.75
N HIS A 96 0.20 -14.09 13.15
CA HIS A 96 0.66 -12.98 13.98
C HIS A 96 1.81 -12.24 13.30
N VAL A 97 1.99 -10.97 13.63
CA VAL A 97 3.20 -10.22 13.23
C VAL A 97 4.35 -10.66 14.10
N ARG A 98 5.47 -11.09 13.52
CA ARG A 98 6.68 -11.54 14.22
C ARG A 98 7.10 -10.55 15.31
N ASP A 99 7.37 -11.05 16.52
CA ASP A 99 7.95 -10.23 17.58
C ASP A 99 9.38 -9.77 17.20
N GLY A 100 9.81 -8.64 17.76
CA GLY A 100 11.18 -8.15 17.58
C GLY A 100 11.47 -7.42 16.26
N LEU A 101 10.45 -7.04 15.47
CA LEU A 101 10.64 -6.09 14.38
C LEU A 101 11.22 -4.78 14.92
N SER A 102 12.32 -4.33 14.32
CA SER A 102 12.85 -2.99 14.57
C SER A 102 11.81 -1.93 14.19
N ARG A 103 11.96 -0.72 14.72
CA ARG A 103 11.10 0.41 14.36
C ARG A 103 11.03 0.64 12.84
N SER A 104 12.17 0.48 12.15
CA SER A 104 12.25 0.65 10.70
C SER A 104 11.50 -0.46 9.94
N GLU A 105 11.65 -1.72 10.37
CA GLU A 105 10.92 -2.85 9.78
C GLU A 105 9.40 -2.70 9.98
N SER A 106 8.96 -2.32 11.19
CA SER A 106 7.55 -2.08 11.48
C SER A 106 6.98 -0.94 10.63
N ALA A 107 7.69 0.19 10.53
CA ALA A 107 7.27 1.30 9.69
C ALA A 107 7.24 0.94 8.19
N SER A 108 8.21 0.15 7.72
CA SER A 108 8.24 -0.36 6.34
C SER A 108 7.05 -1.29 6.07
N LEU A 109 6.75 -2.21 6.98
CA LEU A 109 5.62 -3.13 6.84
C LEU A 109 4.29 -2.39 6.80
N ARG A 110 4.09 -1.37 7.64
CA ARG A 110 2.90 -0.52 7.60
C ARG A 110 2.79 0.27 6.29
N GLY A 111 3.93 0.76 5.77
CA GLY A 111 4.01 1.36 4.45
C GLY A 111 3.59 0.39 3.34
N THR A 112 4.04 -0.86 3.39
CA THR A 112 3.61 -1.92 2.45
C THR A 112 2.10 -2.20 2.58
N ILE A 113 1.58 -2.32 3.80
CA ILE A 113 0.14 -2.54 4.01
C ILE A 113 -0.69 -1.43 3.35
N VAL A 114 -0.30 -0.16 3.53
CA VAL A 114 -1.01 0.96 2.89
C VAL A 114 -0.82 0.97 1.38
N HIS A 115 0.38 0.66 0.87
CA HIS A 115 0.64 0.55 -0.57
C HIS A 115 -0.33 -0.45 -1.23
N GLU A 116 -0.37 -1.68 -0.73
CA GLU A 116 -1.23 -2.73 -1.25
C GLU A 116 -2.73 -2.42 -1.02
N SER A 117 -3.08 -1.82 0.12
CA SER A 117 -4.45 -1.34 0.37
C SER A 117 -4.88 -0.22 -0.57
N THR A 118 -3.93 0.53 -1.13
CA THR A 118 -4.22 1.56 -2.12
C THR A 118 -4.63 0.93 -3.45
N HIS A 119 -4.03 -0.21 -3.82
CA HIS A 119 -4.51 -1.00 -4.96
C HIS A 119 -5.91 -1.57 -4.71
N ALA A 120 -6.15 -2.11 -3.52
CA ALA A 120 -7.50 -2.57 -3.14
C ALA A 120 -8.53 -1.43 -3.17
N LEU A 121 -8.15 -0.22 -2.75
CA LEU A 121 -9.02 0.96 -2.82
C LEU A 121 -9.31 1.37 -4.27
N GLN A 122 -8.30 1.34 -5.14
CA GLN A 122 -8.47 1.62 -6.56
C GLN A 122 -9.41 0.61 -7.23
N ASP A 123 -9.34 -0.66 -6.83
CA ASP A 123 -10.29 -1.71 -7.24
C ASP A 123 -11.72 -1.38 -6.79
N TYR A 124 -11.86 -1.02 -5.51
CA TYR A 124 -13.15 -0.68 -4.90
C TYR A 124 -13.82 0.53 -5.58
N GLN A 125 -13.04 1.54 -5.96
CA GLN A 125 -13.54 2.78 -6.58
C GLN A 125 -14.07 2.58 -8.01
N ARG A 126 -13.81 1.44 -8.67
CA ARG A 126 -14.31 1.10 -10.02
C ARG A 126 -14.02 2.19 -11.06
N LEU A 127 -12.84 2.83 -11.01
CA LEU A 127 -12.50 3.96 -11.89
C LEU A 127 -12.22 3.58 -13.37
N GLY A 128 -12.75 2.45 -13.85
CA GLY A 128 -12.25 1.77 -15.05
C GLY A 128 -10.87 1.19 -14.80
N THR A 129 -10.19 0.65 -15.83
CA THR A 129 -8.78 0.25 -15.72
C THR A 129 -7.94 1.53 -15.63
N PRO A 130 -7.51 1.98 -14.43
CA PRO A 130 -6.69 3.17 -14.31
C PRO A 130 -5.36 2.92 -15.02
N ASP A 131 -4.68 3.97 -15.47
CA ASP A 131 -3.33 3.82 -16.01
C ASP A 131 -2.48 3.05 -14.98
N PRO A 132 -2.01 1.84 -15.34
CA PRO A 132 -1.03 1.06 -14.61
C PRO A 132 -0.02 1.88 -13.79
N ARG A 133 0.62 2.86 -14.44
CA ARG A 133 1.71 3.64 -13.83
C ARG A 133 1.17 4.68 -12.83
N ALA A 134 -0.02 5.21 -13.08
CA ALA A 134 -0.69 6.11 -12.16
C ALA A 134 -1.10 5.37 -10.87
N ALA A 135 -1.66 4.16 -11.02
CA ALA A 135 -2.11 3.32 -9.92
C ALA A 135 -0.97 3.00 -8.95
N GLU A 136 0.13 2.47 -9.49
CA GLU A 136 1.35 2.17 -8.75
C GLU A 136 2.01 3.43 -8.16
N GLY A 137 2.05 4.54 -8.90
CA GLY A 137 2.60 5.80 -8.41
C GLY A 137 1.84 6.32 -7.18
N ALA A 138 0.51 6.28 -7.22
CA ALA A 138 -0.32 6.64 -6.07
C ALA A 138 -0.08 5.70 -4.87
N ALA A 139 0.03 4.40 -5.09
CA ALA A 139 0.32 3.41 -4.06
C ALA A 139 1.70 3.60 -3.44
N TYR A 140 2.75 3.88 -4.22
CA TYR A 140 4.08 4.19 -3.71
C TYR A 140 4.07 5.42 -2.80
N LEU A 141 3.38 6.49 -3.21
CA LEU A 141 3.28 7.70 -2.42
C LEU A 141 2.53 7.46 -1.10
N ALA A 142 1.38 6.76 -1.13
CA ALA A 142 0.60 6.46 0.06
C ALA A 142 1.40 5.60 1.08
N GLY A 143 2.09 4.57 0.59
CA GLY A 143 2.96 3.75 1.42
C GLY A 143 4.14 4.54 2.02
N ALA A 144 4.76 5.42 1.22
CA ALA A 144 5.86 6.26 1.69
C ALA A 144 5.43 7.27 2.75
N ILE A 145 4.29 7.95 2.59
CA ILE A 145 3.71 8.85 3.60
C ILE A 145 3.51 8.09 4.91
N THR A 146 2.89 6.91 4.85
CA THR A 146 2.62 6.09 6.04
C THR A 146 3.91 5.65 6.74
N ALA A 147 4.89 5.18 5.98
CA ALA A 147 6.17 4.76 6.53
C ALA A 147 6.85 5.92 7.29
N HIS A 148 6.86 7.13 6.72
CA HIS A 148 7.42 8.32 7.39
C HIS A 148 6.68 8.68 8.68
N LEU A 149 5.35 8.66 8.67
CA LEU A 149 4.55 8.92 9.88
C LEU A 149 4.82 7.91 10.99
N TRP A 150 5.13 6.67 10.64
CA TRP A 150 5.55 5.62 11.57
C TRP A 150 7.05 5.64 11.92
N GLY A 151 7.77 6.66 11.47
CA GLY A 151 9.17 6.89 11.83
C GLY A 151 10.16 6.05 11.03
N TYR A 152 9.80 5.60 9.83
CA TYR A 152 10.77 5.14 8.85
C TYR A 152 11.76 6.28 8.59
N ARG A 153 13.05 5.99 8.76
CA ARG A 153 14.12 6.92 8.43
C ARG A 153 14.92 6.32 7.30
N THR A 154 15.09 7.08 6.23
CA THR A 154 16.03 6.79 5.16
C THR A 154 17.44 6.81 5.76
N VAL A 155 17.98 5.62 6.05
CA VAL A 155 19.37 5.47 6.53
C VAL A 155 20.28 5.68 5.33
N GLY A 156 20.78 6.91 5.19
CA GLY A 156 21.54 7.37 4.03
C GLY A 156 20.74 8.33 3.17
N ALA A 157 21.39 9.39 2.68
CA ALA A 157 20.77 10.29 1.72
C ALA A 157 20.42 9.50 0.46
N ILE A 158 19.17 9.58 0.01
CA ILE A 158 18.81 9.16 -1.35
C ILE A 158 19.60 10.10 -2.29
N VAL A 159 20.76 9.64 -2.77
CA VAL A 159 21.70 10.47 -3.55
C VAL A 159 21.07 10.90 -4.88
N ASN A 160 20.24 10.05 -5.47
CA ASN A 160 19.43 10.37 -6.64
C ASN A 160 18.04 9.75 -6.49
N PRO A 161 16.98 10.54 -6.24
CA PRO A 161 15.63 9.99 -6.07
C PRO A 161 15.02 9.51 -7.38
N ARG A 162 15.56 9.89 -8.54
CA ARG A 162 15.04 9.50 -9.86
C ARG A 162 15.55 8.14 -10.35
N VAL A 163 16.06 7.30 -9.46
CA VAL A 163 16.51 5.93 -9.80
C VAL A 163 15.38 4.89 -9.78
N SER A 164 14.32 5.14 -9.01
CA SER A 164 13.16 4.25 -8.91
C SER A 164 11.93 5.00 -8.40
N GLY A 165 10.74 4.50 -8.72
CA GLY A 165 9.49 5.07 -8.22
C GLY A 165 9.43 5.11 -6.69
N ARG A 166 9.87 4.02 -6.03
CA ARG A 166 9.94 3.95 -4.57
C ARG A 166 10.84 5.03 -3.96
N SER A 167 12.05 5.24 -4.50
CA SER A 167 12.98 6.27 -4.00
C SER A 167 12.41 7.68 -4.19
N TYR A 168 11.78 7.95 -5.33
CA TYR A 168 11.16 9.24 -5.59
C TYR A 168 9.97 9.50 -4.66
N ALA A 169 9.12 8.49 -4.44
CA ALA A 169 7.98 8.57 -3.55
C ALA A 169 8.38 8.87 -2.09
N ILE A 170 9.51 8.33 -1.61
CA ILE A 170 10.04 8.64 -0.27
C ILE A 170 10.36 10.14 -0.14
N VAL A 171 11.07 10.71 -1.13
CA VAL A 171 11.41 12.14 -1.11
C VAL A 171 10.18 13.02 -1.27
N LEU A 172 9.27 12.63 -2.16
CA LEU A 172 8.00 13.32 -2.36
C LEU A 172 7.15 13.32 -1.09
N ALA A 173 7.07 12.20 -0.37
CA ALA A 173 6.36 12.09 0.89
C ALA A 173 6.95 13.01 1.98
N GLU A 174 8.27 13.11 2.10
CA GLU A 174 8.88 14.04 3.06
C GLU A 174 8.57 15.51 2.71
N ARG A 175 8.59 15.86 1.42
CA ARG A 175 8.22 17.21 0.98
C ARG A 175 6.73 17.46 1.27
N PHE A 176 5.88 16.51 0.90
CA PHE A 176 4.45 16.55 1.14
C PHE A 176 4.15 16.80 2.62
N LEU A 177 4.73 16.00 3.52
CA LEU A 177 4.51 16.11 4.96
C LEU A 177 5.06 17.42 5.58
N ARG A 178 6.14 17.99 5.03
CA ARG A 178 6.69 19.28 5.48
C ARG A 178 5.82 20.48 5.10
N GLU A 179 5.08 20.38 4.01
CA GLU A 179 4.28 21.47 3.45
C GLU A 179 2.83 21.54 4.01
N LEU A 180 2.49 20.71 5.02
CA LEU A 180 1.13 20.60 5.59
C LEU A 180 0.86 21.63 6.70
N PRO A 181 -0.03 22.62 6.43
CA PRO A 181 -1.04 22.96 7.43
C PRO A 181 -2.48 23.08 6.91
N SER A 182 -2.80 22.78 5.64
CA SER A 182 -4.16 23.04 5.10
C SER A 182 -4.69 21.92 4.20
N ASN A 183 -5.54 21.08 4.79
CA ASN A 183 -6.35 20.01 4.20
C ASN A 183 -6.69 20.17 2.70
N ARG A 184 -6.29 19.16 1.91
CA ARG A 184 -6.57 18.82 0.49
C ARG A 184 -5.44 19.17 -0.48
N TYR A 185 -4.66 18.16 -0.87
CA TYR A 185 -3.54 18.34 -1.78
C TYR A 185 -3.71 17.55 -3.09
N VAL A 186 -3.62 18.29 -4.19
CA VAL A 186 -3.41 17.72 -5.53
C VAL A 186 -1.90 17.61 -5.70
N ILE A 187 -1.40 16.39 -5.93
CA ILE A 187 0.00 16.19 -6.27
C ILE A 187 0.28 16.88 -7.60
N SER A 188 1.39 17.63 -7.68
CA SER A 188 1.69 18.42 -8.86
C SER A 188 1.76 17.54 -10.12
N ARG A 189 1.38 18.09 -11.27
CA ARG A 189 1.46 17.34 -12.55
C ARG A 189 2.88 16.89 -12.86
N GLU A 190 3.88 17.66 -12.46
CA GLU A 190 5.29 17.32 -12.62
C GLU A 190 5.64 16.07 -11.79
N ASP A 191 5.29 16.05 -10.51
CA ASP A 191 5.60 14.92 -9.62
C ASP A 191 4.86 13.65 -10.04
N VAL A 192 3.60 13.80 -10.46
CA VAL A 192 2.82 12.69 -11.05
C VAL A 192 3.55 12.12 -12.26
N SER A 193 3.97 12.97 -13.20
CA SER A 193 4.68 12.55 -14.41
C SER A 193 6.02 11.89 -14.10
N ILE A 194 6.80 12.43 -13.17
CA ILE A 194 8.09 11.86 -12.77
C ILE A 194 7.86 10.48 -12.16
N LEU A 195 6.96 10.37 -11.18
CA LEU A 195 6.74 9.12 -10.49
C LEU A 195 6.20 8.04 -11.45
N GLN A 196 5.25 8.38 -12.33
CA GLN A 196 4.78 7.47 -13.39
C GLN A 196 5.90 7.00 -14.31
N SER A 197 6.84 7.87 -14.68
CA SER A 197 7.98 7.49 -15.55
C SER A 197 8.95 6.51 -14.88
N LEU A 198 8.98 6.49 -13.54
CA LEU A 198 9.89 5.67 -12.73
C LEU A 198 9.25 4.37 -12.25
N VAL A 199 7.94 4.19 -12.49
CA VAL A 199 7.24 2.92 -12.30
C VAL A 199 7.56 1.98 -13.45
N THR A 200 8.14 0.83 -13.15
CA THR A 200 8.36 -0.21 -14.16
C THR A 200 7.02 -0.87 -14.51
N THR A 201 6.72 -0.98 -15.81
CA THR A 201 5.50 -1.59 -16.35
C THR A 201 5.31 -3.04 -15.93
N GLY A 202 6.40 -3.69 -15.52
CA GLY A 202 6.41 -4.98 -14.88
C GLY A 202 5.28 -5.08 -13.85
N GLY A 203 5.14 -4.11 -12.94
CA GLY A 203 4.19 -3.98 -11.81
C GLY A 203 2.81 -3.40 -12.10
N ALA A 204 2.59 -2.89 -13.32
CA ALA A 204 1.55 -1.91 -13.54
C ALA A 204 0.38 -2.50 -14.37
N HIS A 205 0.66 -3.38 -15.35
CA HIS A 205 -0.35 -3.97 -16.26
C HIS A 205 -1.19 -5.10 -15.64
N ARG A 206 -1.29 -5.15 -14.31
CA ARG A 206 -1.56 -6.37 -13.52
C ARG A 206 -2.88 -6.36 -12.77
N TYR A 207 -3.67 -5.32 -12.96
CA TYR A 207 -4.87 -5.11 -12.17
C TYR A 207 -6.04 -5.00 -13.15
N VAL A 208 -6.66 -6.14 -13.44
CA VAL A 208 -8.03 -6.12 -13.93
C VAL A 208 -8.89 -5.86 -12.70
N PHE A 209 -9.26 -4.60 -12.52
CA PHE A 209 -10.07 -4.18 -11.39
C PHE A 209 -11.53 -4.60 -11.60
N ASP A 210 -11.87 -5.82 -11.19
CA ASP A 210 -13.20 -6.42 -11.33
C ASP A 210 -14.10 -6.18 -10.10
N GLY A 211 -13.54 -5.58 -9.05
CA GLY A 211 -14.23 -5.11 -7.85
C GLY A 211 -14.38 -6.14 -6.72
N ILE A 212 -14.13 -5.65 -5.50
CA ILE A 212 -14.37 -6.30 -4.17
C ILE A 212 -15.86 -6.34 -3.79
#